data_AF-A0A849HYA1-F1
#
_entry.id   AF-A0A849HYA1-F1
#
_cell.length_a   1.000
_cell.length_b   1.000
_cell.length_c   1.000
_cell.angle_alpha   90.00
_cell.angle_beta   90.00
_cell.angle_gamma   90.00
#
_symmetry.space_group_name_H-M   'P 1'
#
loop_
_entity.id
_entity.type
_entity.pdbx_description
1 polymer ?
#
loop_
_entity_poly.entity_id
_entity_poly.type
_entity_poly.pdbx_seq_one_letter_code
_entity_poly.pdbx_strand_id
1 'polypeptide(L)'
;MAPNERLKMVQRRLASVLLQIQTEQERSRTKKACILSHGFKRELSILTNARNHRNKRFVFNLDLEDFFPTFNFGRVRGFFMRDQNFQLHPAAATVLAQIACHNNHLPQGSPCSPVISNLLAHMLDLRLNKIARRHKCTYTRYADDLTFSTNKKDFPEVIGATSPGDPNKWSAGNDLLASVYLSGHKINHSKTRMQYRDSRQETTGLVVNRKINVSVDYYKLVRAMCDRLFASGIAFRQDKNKIEPVSRSHLQGKLAFIYHIRGQETSHRKLQKKDQPGYYRLYSQFLDYCNLYDVDRPTIICEGKTDNVYIRSAIEALSSKVPGLLDSEKKLTVRLFKYTKITSTIQDLAGGTDQLKKLVREYANRTQMFKTTPSHPLILVTDVDKGSTEFFKAVSAILGTTVAGADPFYHLIKNLYVVPVPKIKHPETAIEDLFDDTLLNEKVDGKSFDRTNKEKDGTKFYGKHVFATRVVWPNRSTINFARFEPLLRAFEDVKSHYKTLTSTSVKSPAPIAAAA
;
A
#
# COMPACT_ATOMS: atom_id res chain seq x y z
N MET A 1 -13.86 -3.20 -21.70
CA MET A 1 -14.94 -4.19 -21.44
C MET A 1 -14.38 -5.27 -20.54
N ALA A 2 -15.10 -5.69 -19.50
CA ALA A 2 -14.63 -6.74 -18.60
C ALA A 2 -15.24 -8.10 -18.98
N PRO A 3 -14.46 -9.20 -19.02
CA PRO A 3 -15.00 -10.53 -19.29
C PRO A 3 -15.91 -10.99 -18.15
N ASN A 4 -16.90 -11.84 -18.47
CA ASN A 4 -17.68 -12.54 -17.44
C ASN A 4 -16.79 -13.44 -16.58
N GLU A 5 -17.24 -13.82 -15.38
CA GLU A 5 -16.38 -14.49 -14.40
C GLU A 5 -15.84 -15.86 -14.87
N ARG A 6 -16.60 -16.61 -15.69
CA ARG A 6 -16.12 -17.90 -16.25
C ARG A 6 -14.98 -17.68 -17.24
N LEU A 7 -15.16 -16.80 -18.22
CA LEU A 7 -14.13 -16.47 -19.21
C LEU A 7 -12.91 -15.85 -18.53
N LYS A 8 -13.12 -14.95 -17.57
CA LYS A 8 -12.07 -14.33 -16.76
C LYS A 8 -11.24 -15.36 -16.01
N MET A 9 -11.85 -16.41 -15.47
CA MET A 9 -11.14 -17.51 -14.82
C MET A 9 -10.23 -18.24 -15.81
N VAL A 10 -10.73 -18.59 -16.99
CA VAL A 10 -9.95 -19.26 -18.05
C VAL A 10 -8.81 -18.36 -18.52
N GLN A 11 -9.08 -17.09 -18.79
CA GLN A 11 -8.08 -16.11 -19.20
C GLN A 11 -7.00 -15.89 -18.12
N ARG A 12 -7.35 -15.90 -16.83
CA ARG A 12 -6.37 -15.83 -15.73
C ARG A 12 -5.44 -17.04 -15.71
N ARG A 13 -5.99 -18.25 -15.90
CA ARG A 13 -5.18 -19.48 -15.97
C ARG A 13 -4.23 -19.43 -17.15
N LEU A 14 -4.74 -19.09 -18.33
CA LEU A 14 -3.93 -18.90 -19.53
C LEU A 14 -2.83 -17.85 -19.31
N ALA A 15 -3.18 -16.69 -18.75
CA ALA A 15 -2.23 -15.63 -18.45
C ALA A 15 -1.11 -16.10 -17.52
N SER A 16 -1.43 -16.87 -16.48
CA SER A 16 -0.43 -17.39 -15.54
C SER A 16 0.56 -18.34 -16.21
N VAL A 17 0.07 -19.24 -17.06
CA VAL A 17 0.93 -20.18 -17.82
C VAL A 17 1.82 -19.42 -18.80
N LEU A 18 1.26 -18.52 -19.61
CA LEU A 18 2.02 -17.73 -20.58
C LEU A 18 3.08 -16.86 -19.90
N LEU A 19 2.78 -16.29 -18.73
CA LEU A 19 3.71 -15.45 -17.98
C LEU A 19 4.87 -16.26 -17.40
N GLN A 20 4.61 -17.51 -16.98
CA GLN A 20 5.67 -18.42 -16.58
C GLN A 20 6.60 -18.75 -17.76
N ILE A 21 6.03 -19.14 -18.90
CA ILE A 21 6.78 -19.42 -20.14
C ILE A 21 7.63 -18.21 -20.54
N GLN A 22 7.04 -17.01 -20.55
CA GLN A 22 7.76 -15.77 -20.86
C GLN A 22 8.94 -15.53 -19.89
N THR A 23 8.72 -15.76 -18.59
CA THR A 23 9.74 -15.55 -17.56
C THR A 23 10.93 -16.52 -17.75
N GLU A 24 10.65 -17.78 -18.06
CA GLU A 24 11.67 -18.80 -18.31
C GLU A 24 12.48 -18.48 -19.57
N GLN A 25 11.80 -18.10 -20.66
CA GLN A 25 12.45 -17.66 -21.90
C GLN A 25 13.37 -16.45 -21.65
N GLU A 26 12.92 -15.44 -20.91
CA GLU A 26 13.74 -14.25 -20.64
C GLU A 26 14.96 -14.55 -19.77
N ARG A 27 14.83 -15.45 -18.79
CA ARG A 27 15.97 -15.90 -17.97
C ARG A 27 17.02 -16.64 -18.79
N SER A 28 16.60 -17.44 -19.78
CA SER A 28 17.52 -18.17 -20.67
C SER A 28 18.26 -17.25 -21.65
N ARG A 29 17.60 -16.18 -22.12
CA ARG A 29 18.13 -15.30 -23.19
C ARG A 29 19.01 -14.16 -22.66
N THR A 30 18.81 -13.73 -21.41
CA THR A 30 19.35 -12.44 -20.99
C THR A 30 19.78 -12.39 -19.52
N LYS A 31 20.86 -11.65 -19.23
CA LYS A 31 21.16 -11.21 -17.86
C LYS A 31 20.07 -10.23 -17.39
N LYS A 32 19.69 -10.24 -16.11
CA LYS A 32 18.63 -9.38 -15.52
C LYS A 32 18.71 -7.88 -15.91
N ALA A 33 19.90 -7.38 -16.24
CA ALA A 33 20.15 -5.99 -16.60
C ALA A 33 19.75 -5.58 -18.04
N CYS A 34 19.27 -6.48 -18.91
CA CYS A 34 18.97 -6.17 -20.32
C CYS A 34 17.55 -6.60 -20.73
N ILE A 35 16.56 -6.46 -19.84
CA ILE A 35 15.16 -6.69 -20.18
C ILE A 35 14.63 -5.50 -20.98
N LEU A 36 14.08 -5.76 -22.18
CA LEU A 36 13.60 -4.71 -23.09
C LEU A 36 12.18 -4.24 -22.76
N SER A 37 11.27 -5.18 -22.46
CA SER A 37 9.87 -4.86 -22.11
C SER A 37 9.65 -5.02 -20.60
N HIS A 38 9.10 -3.99 -19.96
CA HIS A 38 8.86 -3.93 -18.51
C HIS A 38 7.38 -3.96 -18.12
N GLY A 39 6.48 -3.61 -19.05
CA GLY A 39 5.04 -3.57 -18.78
C GLY A 39 4.48 -4.98 -18.54
N PHE A 40 3.51 -5.11 -17.63
CA PHE A 40 2.73 -6.34 -17.40
C PHE A 40 3.52 -7.60 -17.02
N LYS A 41 4.75 -7.45 -16.50
CA LYS A 41 5.61 -8.57 -16.11
C LYS A 41 5.81 -8.63 -14.61
N ARG A 42 6.03 -9.85 -14.08
CA ARG A 42 6.37 -10.06 -12.67
C ARG A 42 7.70 -9.36 -12.36
N GLU A 43 7.80 -8.77 -11.18
CA GLU A 43 9.01 -8.10 -10.66
C GLU A 43 9.49 -6.86 -11.45
N LEU A 44 8.83 -6.53 -12.56
CA LEU A 44 9.07 -5.33 -13.34
C LEU A 44 7.95 -4.31 -13.10
N SER A 45 8.29 -3.05 -13.27
CA SER A 45 7.45 -1.89 -12.96
C SER A 45 7.94 -0.66 -13.69
N ILE A 46 7.15 0.42 -13.65
CA ILE A 46 7.56 1.75 -14.12
C ILE A 46 8.90 2.20 -13.51
N LEU A 47 9.19 1.77 -12.27
CA LEU A 47 10.44 2.06 -11.59
C LEU A 47 11.61 1.32 -12.25
N THR A 48 11.46 0.01 -12.50
CA THR A 48 12.51 -0.76 -13.20
C THR A 48 12.75 -0.24 -14.61
N ASN A 49 11.70 0.23 -15.30
CA ASN A 49 11.80 0.82 -16.63
C ASN A 49 12.61 2.13 -16.58
N ALA A 50 12.19 3.06 -15.72
CA ALA A 50 12.83 4.36 -15.52
C ALA A 50 14.32 4.26 -15.13
N ARG A 51 14.74 3.21 -14.40
CA ARG A 51 16.16 2.96 -14.04
C ARG A 51 17.09 2.93 -15.25
N ASN A 52 16.64 2.39 -16.39
CA ASN A 52 17.47 2.28 -17.59
C ASN A 52 17.79 3.65 -18.23
N HIS A 53 16.95 4.65 -17.96
CA HIS A 53 16.98 5.96 -18.60
C HIS A 53 17.48 7.08 -17.69
N ARG A 54 18.03 6.73 -16.53
CA ARG A 54 18.58 7.69 -15.57
C ARG A 54 19.92 8.27 -16.04
N ASN A 55 20.18 9.56 -15.72
CA ASN A 55 21.44 10.25 -16.03
C ASN A 55 21.75 10.30 -17.54
N LYS A 56 20.74 10.56 -18.37
CA LYS A 56 20.87 10.59 -19.83
C LYS A 56 20.90 12.03 -20.34
N ARG A 57 21.61 12.28 -21.44
CA ARG A 57 21.64 13.60 -22.09
C ARG A 57 20.32 13.87 -22.81
N PHE A 58 19.80 12.84 -23.47
CA PHE A 58 18.52 12.85 -24.16
C PHE A 58 17.67 11.67 -23.73
N VAL A 59 16.37 11.91 -23.54
CA VAL A 59 15.33 10.89 -23.34
C VAL A 59 14.22 11.18 -24.34
N PHE A 60 14.01 10.26 -25.27
CA PHE A 60 13.03 10.35 -26.34
C PHE A 60 11.93 9.32 -26.11
N ASN A 61 10.70 9.79 -25.94
CA ASN A 61 9.54 8.97 -25.67
C ASN A 61 8.59 8.98 -26.85
N LEU A 62 8.05 7.81 -27.15
CA LEU A 62 7.00 7.60 -28.15
C LEU A 62 5.94 6.69 -27.56
N ASP A 63 4.75 6.73 -28.14
CA ASP A 63 3.59 5.91 -27.74
C ASP A 63 3.06 5.22 -29.00
N LEU A 64 2.69 3.95 -28.89
CA LEU A 64 2.07 3.21 -29.99
C LEU A 64 0.57 3.46 -30.02
N GLU A 65 0.05 3.86 -31.17
CA GLU A 65 -1.38 4.06 -31.38
C GLU A 65 -2.13 2.73 -31.31
N ASP A 66 -3.24 2.71 -30.57
CA ASP A 66 -4.16 1.57 -30.44
C ASP A 66 -3.46 0.22 -30.20
N PHE A 67 -2.48 0.21 -29.29
CA PHE A 67 -1.59 -0.93 -29.08
C PHE A 67 -2.32 -2.28 -28.96
N PHE A 68 -3.33 -2.39 -28.11
CA PHE A 68 -4.10 -3.64 -27.98
C PHE A 68 -4.92 -3.98 -29.23
N PRO A 69 -5.73 -3.06 -29.79
CA PRO A 69 -6.43 -3.28 -31.06
C PRO A 69 -5.56 -3.74 -32.24
N THR A 70 -4.29 -3.34 -32.31
CA THR A 70 -3.40 -3.77 -33.41
C THR A 70 -3.11 -5.28 -33.43
N PHE A 71 -3.36 -5.99 -32.32
CA PHE A 71 -3.21 -7.44 -32.22
C PHE A 71 -4.53 -8.15 -32.56
N ASN A 72 -4.75 -8.39 -33.85
CA ASN A 72 -5.95 -9.06 -34.32
C ASN A 72 -5.95 -10.59 -34.10
N PHE A 73 -7.10 -11.23 -34.28
CA PHE A 73 -7.28 -12.68 -34.10
C PHE A 73 -6.25 -13.50 -34.90
N GLY A 74 -6.05 -13.13 -36.18
CA GLY A 74 -5.11 -13.79 -37.07
C GLY A 74 -3.66 -13.70 -36.59
N ARG A 75 -3.23 -12.54 -36.06
CA ARG A 75 -1.90 -12.35 -35.48
C ARG A 75 -1.69 -13.20 -34.24
N VAL A 76 -2.67 -13.23 -33.33
CA VAL A 76 -2.62 -14.05 -32.10
C VAL A 76 -2.54 -15.54 -32.45
N ARG A 77 -3.45 -16.02 -33.32
CA ARG A 77 -3.46 -17.41 -33.78
C ARG A 77 -2.15 -17.77 -34.48
N GLY A 78 -1.71 -16.94 -35.42
CA GLY A 78 -0.49 -17.14 -36.20
C GLY A 78 0.76 -17.21 -35.33
N PHE A 79 0.85 -16.38 -34.29
CA PHE A 79 1.94 -16.43 -33.32
C PHE A 79 2.01 -17.78 -32.61
N PHE A 80 0.90 -18.24 -32.02
CA PHE A 80 0.89 -19.52 -31.32
C PHE A 80 1.19 -20.72 -32.22
N MET A 81 0.88 -20.63 -33.52
CA MET A 81 1.22 -21.67 -34.50
C MET A 81 2.68 -21.65 -34.94
N ARG A 82 3.28 -20.47 -35.10
CA ARG A 82 4.55 -20.31 -35.83
C ARG A 82 5.74 -19.96 -34.95
N ASP A 83 5.52 -19.40 -33.76
CA ASP A 83 6.62 -19.09 -32.85
C ASP A 83 7.34 -20.38 -32.45
N GLN A 84 8.67 -20.37 -32.53
CA GLN A 84 9.52 -21.55 -32.30
C GLN A 84 9.37 -22.13 -30.90
N ASN A 85 8.96 -21.33 -29.91
CA ASN A 85 8.78 -21.81 -28.54
C ASN A 85 7.37 -22.39 -28.30
N PHE A 86 6.42 -22.20 -29.21
CA PHE A 86 5.03 -22.61 -29.05
C PHE A 86 4.63 -23.71 -30.05
N GLN A 87 4.78 -23.45 -31.35
CA GLN A 87 4.49 -24.40 -32.44
C GLN A 87 3.20 -25.22 -32.27
N LEU A 88 2.12 -24.59 -31.79
CA LEU A 88 0.90 -25.29 -31.43
C LEU A 88 0.11 -25.76 -32.66
N HIS A 89 -0.55 -26.90 -32.53
CA HIS A 89 -1.49 -27.40 -33.53
C HIS A 89 -2.56 -26.33 -33.87
N PRO A 90 -2.98 -26.16 -35.14
CA PRO A 90 -3.90 -25.11 -35.56
C PRO A 90 -5.20 -25.02 -34.73
N ALA A 91 -5.76 -26.16 -34.31
CA ALA A 91 -6.95 -26.20 -33.46
C ALA A 91 -6.71 -25.55 -32.10
N ALA A 92 -5.61 -25.89 -31.41
CA ALA A 92 -5.27 -25.33 -30.11
C ALA A 92 -4.99 -23.82 -30.20
N ALA A 93 -4.22 -23.39 -31.21
CA ALA A 93 -3.96 -21.97 -31.44
C ALA A 93 -5.24 -21.17 -31.73
N THR A 94 -6.22 -21.77 -32.41
CA THR A 94 -7.53 -21.15 -32.68
C THR A 94 -8.32 -20.96 -31.40
N VAL A 95 -8.38 -21.98 -30.53
CA VAL A 95 -9.05 -21.87 -29.22
C VAL A 95 -8.39 -20.80 -28.35
N LEU A 96 -7.06 -20.74 -28.31
CA LEU A 96 -6.34 -19.68 -27.58
C LEU A 96 -6.68 -18.28 -28.11
N ALA A 97 -6.74 -18.12 -29.43
CA ALA A 97 -7.12 -16.85 -30.04
C ALA A 97 -8.59 -16.48 -29.75
N GLN A 98 -9.51 -17.45 -29.72
CA GLN A 98 -10.92 -17.24 -29.33
C GLN A 98 -11.08 -16.84 -27.87
N ILE A 99 -10.26 -17.42 -26.97
CA ILE A 99 -10.23 -17.03 -25.55
C ILE A 99 -9.66 -15.61 -25.39
N ALA A 100 -8.63 -15.27 -26.17
CA ALA A 100 -7.88 -14.02 -26.00
C ALA A 100 -8.56 -12.82 -26.66
N CYS A 101 -9.15 -12.99 -27.85
CA CYS A 101 -9.67 -11.89 -28.66
C CYS A 101 -11.18 -11.70 -28.48
N HIS A 102 -11.60 -10.44 -28.61
CA HIS A 102 -13.00 -10.04 -28.74
C HIS A 102 -13.09 -9.03 -29.89
N ASN A 103 -14.13 -9.12 -30.72
CA ASN A 103 -14.30 -8.27 -31.92
C ASN A 103 -13.02 -8.16 -32.77
N ASN A 104 -12.38 -9.31 -33.02
CA ASN A 104 -11.15 -9.43 -33.81
C ASN A 104 -9.91 -8.73 -33.24
N HIS A 105 -9.84 -8.40 -31.95
CA HIS A 105 -8.61 -7.86 -31.35
C HIS A 105 -8.43 -8.27 -29.88
N LEU A 106 -7.25 -8.02 -29.30
CA LEU A 106 -7.06 -8.13 -27.85
C LEU A 106 -7.85 -7.03 -27.13
N PRO A 107 -8.78 -7.35 -26.23
CA PRO A 107 -9.55 -6.34 -25.52
C PRO A 107 -8.78 -5.78 -24.32
N GLN A 108 -8.97 -4.49 -24.05
CA GLN A 108 -8.55 -3.86 -22.80
C GLN A 108 -9.46 -4.36 -21.66
N GLY A 109 -8.85 -4.96 -20.62
CA GLY A 109 -9.54 -5.54 -19.46
C GLY A 109 -9.52 -7.06 -19.38
N SER A 110 -9.09 -7.77 -20.44
CA SER A 110 -8.85 -9.22 -20.37
C SER A 110 -7.58 -9.53 -19.56
N PRO A 111 -7.60 -10.54 -18.65
CA PRO A 111 -6.42 -10.98 -17.91
C PRO A 111 -5.26 -11.47 -18.78
N CYS A 112 -5.51 -12.02 -19.97
CA CYS A 112 -4.46 -12.60 -20.82
C CYS A 112 -3.95 -11.65 -21.92
N SER A 113 -4.69 -10.61 -22.29
CA SER A 113 -4.23 -9.59 -23.25
C SER A 113 -2.84 -9.02 -22.92
N PRO A 114 -2.50 -8.68 -21.66
CA PRO A 114 -1.22 -8.04 -21.34
C PRO A 114 0.01 -8.92 -21.60
N VAL A 115 -0.07 -10.23 -21.32
CA VAL A 115 1.05 -11.15 -21.58
C VAL A 115 1.14 -11.50 -23.07
N ILE A 116 0.00 -11.68 -23.74
CA ILE A 116 -0.04 -11.98 -25.18
C ILE A 116 0.50 -10.80 -26.00
N SER A 117 0.13 -9.56 -25.65
CA SER A 117 0.64 -8.37 -26.35
C SER A 117 2.16 -8.23 -26.18
N ASN A 118 2.72 -8.58 -25.02
CA ASN A 118 4.17 -8.60 -24.83
C ASN A 118 4.88 -9.66 -25.67
N LEU A 119 4.31 -10.88 -25.74
CA LEU A 119 4.86 -11.96 -26.57
C LEU A 119 4.87 -11.56 -28.06
N LEU A 120 3.77 -10.98 -28.54
CA LEU A 120 3.64 -10.52 -29.92
C LEU A 120 4.56 -9.33 -30.25
N ALA A 121 4.70 -8.38 -29.32
CA ALA A 121 5.56 -7.21 -29.49
C ALA A 121 7.06 -7.52 -29.34
N HIS A 122 7.46 -8.74 -28.97
CA HIS A 122 8.86 -9.09 -28.78
C HIS A 122 9.70 -8.88 -30.06
N MET A 123 9.14 -9.18 -31.24
CA MET A 123 9.82 -8.95 -32.51
C MET A 123 10.06 -7.47 -32.81
N LEU A 124 9.11 -6.60 -32.42
CA LEU A 124 9.31 -5.15 -32.47
C LEU A 124 10.46 -4.75 -31.54
N ASP A 125 10.47 -5.26 -30.29
CA ASP A 125 11.50 -4.96 -29.30
C ASP A 125 12.91 -5.32 -29.81
N LEU A 126 13.07 -6.47 -30.46
CA LEU A 126 14.35 -6.89 -31.04
C LEU A 126 14.84 -5.97 -32.15
N ARG A 127 13.94 -5.55 -33.05
CA ARG A 127 14.27 -4.62 -34.15
C ARG A 127 14.67 -3.25 -33.62
N LEU A 128 13.87 -2.69 -32.71
CA LEU A 128 14.13 -1.38 -32.11
C LEU A 128 15.40 -1.39 -31.25
N ASN A 129 15.64 -2.46 -30.49
CA ASN A 129 16.87 -2.61 -29.72
C ASN A 129 18.11 -2.73 -30.63
N LYS A 130 18.00 -3.40 -31.79
CA LYS A 130 19.09 -3.48 -32.77
C LYS A 130 19.49 -2.09 -33.29
N ILE A 131 18.50 -1.26 -33.64
CA ILE A 131 18.72 0.14 -34.04
C ILE A 131 19.34 0.91 -32.86
N ALA A 132 18.76 0.83 -31.67
CA ALA A 132 19.25 1.54 -30.50
C ALA A 132 20.73 1.21 -30.20
N ARG A 133 21.08 -0.08 -30.17
CA ARG A 133 22.45 -0.53 -29.90
C ARG A 133 23.45 -0.02 -30.94
N ARG A 134 23.11 -0.09 -32.23
CA ARG A 134 23.95 0.43 -33.32
C ARG A 134 24.30 1.91 -33.11
N HIS A 135 23.34 2.68 -32.60
CA HIS A 135 23.52 4.11 -32.36
C HIS A 135 23.88 4.47 -30.91
N LYS A 136 24.28 3.51 -30.06
CA LYS A 136 24.62 3.69 -28.63
C LYS A 136 23.48 4.36 -27.83
N CYS A 137 22.25 3.96 -28.10
CA CYS A 137 21.06 4.30 -27.34
C CYS A 137 20.64 3.12 -26.45
N THR A 138 20.10 3.45 -25.27
CA THR A 138 19.34 2.51 -24.43
C THR A 138 17.89 2.53 -24.87
N TYR A 139 17.29 1.36 -25.08
CA TYR A 139 15.88 1.19 -25.45
C TYR A 139 15.13 0.36 -24.40
N THR A 140 13.92 0.78 -24.07
CA THR A 140 12.94 -0.03 -23.33
C THR A 140 11.51 0.23 -23.82
N ARG A 141 10.60 -0.69 -23.52
CA ARG A 141 9.16 -0.57 -23.71
C ARG A 141 8.39 -0.83 -22.43
N TYR A 142 7.37 -0.04 -22.15
CA TYR A 142 6.39 -0.29 -21.09
C TYR A 142 4.99 -0.26 -21.70
N ALA A 143 4.39 -1.43 -21.92
CA ALA A 143 3.17 -1.55 -22.72
C ALA A 143 3.34 -0.91 -24.12
N ASP A 144 2.66 0.19 -24.39
CA ASP A 144 2.68 1.02 -25.59
C ASP A 144 3.73 2.14 -25.56
N ASP A 145 4.23 2.52 -24.38
CA ASP A 145 5.29 3.51 -24.23
C ASP A 145 6.65 2.95 -24.68
N LEU A 146 7.28 3.57 -25.67
CA LEU A 146 8.65 3.34 -26.10
C LEU A 146 9.57 4.43 -25.54
N THR A 147 10.74 4.05 -25.03
CA THR A 147 11.73 5.01 -24.53
C THR A 147 13.11 4.73 -25.10
N PHE A 148 13.71 5.74 -25.72
CA PHE A 148 15.11 5.74 -26.17
C PHE A 148 15.88 6.78 -25.36
N SER A 149 17.15 6.50 -25.05
CA SER A 149 17.98 7.51 -24.38
C SER A 149 19.45 7.34 -24.68
N THR A 150 20.21 8.42 -24.65
CA THR A 150 21.66 8.39 -24.90
C THR A 150 22.39 9.52 -24.18
N ASN A 151 23.71 9.37 -24.08
CA ASN A 151 24.65 10.38 -23.62
C ASN A 151 25.55 10.92 -24.75
N LYS A 152 25.29 10.52 -26.01
CA LYS A 152 25.95 11.11 -27.18
C LYS A 152 25.71 12.62 -27.24
N LYS A 153 26.61 13.35 -27.94
CA LYS A 153 26.49 14.80 -28.16
C LYS A 153 25.19 15.14 -28.88
N ASP A 154 24.88 14.38 -29.93
CA ASP A 154 23.71 14.55 -30.77
C ASP A 154 22.80 13.31 -30.69
N PHE A 155 21.49 13.52 -30.77
CA PHE A 155 20.54 12.42 -30.81
C PHE A 155 20.50 11.81 -32.22
N PRO A 156 20.49 10.48 -32.38
CA PRO A 156 20.53 9.87 -33.72
C PRO A 156 19.26 10.14 -34.52
N GLU A 157 19.38 10.83 -35.66
CA GLU A 157 18.26 11.19 -36.56
C GLU A 157 17.45 9.99 -37.05
N VAL A 158 18.10 8.84 -37.24
CA VAL A 158 17.44 7.57 -37.61
C VAL A 158 16.45 7.08 -36.55
N ILE A 159 16.58 7.53 -35.30
CA ILE A 159 15.67 7.21 -34.19
C ILE A 159 14.65 8.34 -33.98
N GLY A 160 15.09 9.60 -34.04
CA GLY A 160 14.22 10.75 -33.89
C GLY A 160 14.89 12.01 -34.40
N ALA A 161 14.10 12.90 -35.00
CA ALA A 161 14.56 14.16 -35.55
C ALA A 161 13.53 15.26 -35.31
N THR A 162 13.95 16.52 -35.39
CA THR A 162 13.04 17.66 -35.40
C THR A 162 12.20 17.66 -36.67
N SER A 163 10.95 18.13 -36.56
CA SER A 163 10.04 18.22 -37.68
C SER A 163 10.48 19.37 -38.59
N PRO A 164 10.38 19.22 -39.93
CA PRO A 164 10.64 20.34 -40.84
C PRO A 164 9.76 21.54 -40.48
N GLY A 165 10.38 22.71 -40.28
CA GLY A 165 9.68 23.96 -39.96
C GLY A 165 9.37 24.21 -38.48
N ASP A 166 9.64 23.25 -37.57
CA ASP A 166 9.50 23.46 -36.12
C ASP A 166 10.61 22.73 -35.33
N PRO A 167 11.66 23.47 -34.87
CA PRO A 167 12.76 22.86 -34.12
C PRO A 167 12.36 22.35 -32.74
N ASN A 168 11.19 22.75 -32.22
CA ASN A 168 10.70 22.30 -30.91
C ASN A 168 9.87 21.01 -31.00
N LYS A 169 9.40 20.65 -32.20
CA LYS A 169 8.57 19.46 -32.42
C LYS A 169 9.39 18.29 -32.93
N TRP A 170 9.50 17.25 -32.12
CA TRP A 170 10.20 16.02 -32.50
C TRP A 170 9.27 14.98 -33.12
N SER A 171 9.80 14.22 -34.06
CA SER A 171 9.14 13.08 -34.71
C SER A 171 10.05 11.86 -34.69
N ALA A 172 9.46 10.69 -34.94
CA ALA A 172 10.20 9.45 -35.08
C ALA A 172 11.06 9.46 -36.35
N GLY A 173 12.29 8.97 -36.25
CA GLY A 173 13.19 8.83 -37.39
C GLY A 173 12.79 7.69 -38.33
N ASN A 174 13.31 7.73 -39.55
CA ASN A 174 12.90 6.83 -40.63
C ASN A 174 13.08 5.33 -40.30
N ASP A 175 14.22 4.93 -39.73
CA ASP A 175 14.48 3.52 -39.38
C ASP A 175 13.55 3.02 -38.27
N LEU A 176 13.26 3.89 -37.29
CA LEU A 176 12.30 3.59 -36.22
C LEU A 176 10.90 3.42 -36.80
N LEU A 177 10.45 4.39 -37.61
CA LEU A 177 9.13 4.35 -38.27
C LEU A 177 8.97 3.09 -39.11
N ALA A 178 9.95 2.78 -39.96
CA ALA A 178 9.95 1.59 -40.79
C ALA A 178 9.83 0.31 -39.94
N SER A 179 10.56 0.22 -38.83
CA SER A 179 10.49 -0.94 -37.93
C SER A 179 9.15 -1.08 -37.21
N VAL A 180 8.53 0.04 -36.82
CA VAL A 180 7.21 0.08 -36.19
C VAL A 180 6.13 -0.37 -37.18
N TYR A 181 6.13 0.21 -38.39
CA TYR A 181 5.16 -0.11 -39.44
C TYR A 181 5.31 -1.54 -39.96
N LEU A 182 6.54 -2.03 -40.15
CA LEU A 182 6.81 -3.43 -40.51
C LEU A 182 6.31 -4.41 -39.44
N SER A 183 6.22 -3.97 -38.19
CA SER A 183 5.69 -4.76 -37.08
C SER A 183 4.17 -4.61 -36.92
N GLY A 184 3.49 -3.91 -37.84
CA GLY A 184 2.03 -3.75 -37.85
C GLY A 184 1.51 -2.85 -36.72
N HIS A 185 2.29 -1.85 -36.31
CA HIS A 185 1.90 -0.83 -35.33
C HIS A 185 1.98 0.56 -35.97
N LYS A 186 1.39 1.57 -35.31
CA LYS A 186 1.53 2.99 -35.68
C LYS A 186 2.03 3.78 -34.47
N ILE A 187 2.59 4.96 -34.72
CA ILE A 187 3.08 5.87 -33.67
C ILE A 187 2.02 6.93 -33.41
N ASN A 188 1.73 7.19 -32.14
CA ASN A 188 0.99 8.37 -31.74
C ASN A 188 1.91 9.60 -31.76
N HIS A 189 1.87 10.34 -32.87
CA HIS A 189 2.70 11.52 -33.09
C HIS A 189 2.48 12.61 -32.04
N SER A 190 1.27 12.74 -31.48
CA SER A 190 0.95 13.75 -30.46
C SER A 190 1.62 13.51 -29.11
N LYS A 191 1.96 12.24 -28.82
CA LYS A 191 2.64 11.83 -27.57
C LYS A 191 4.15 11.66 -27.71
N THR A 192 4.68 11.88 -28.91
CA THR A 192 6.11 11.82 -29.20
C THR A 192 6.80 13.07 -28.65
N ARG A 193 7.85 12.88 -27.84
CA ARG A 193 8.54 13.99 -27.18
C ARG A 193 10.02 13.72 -26.93
N MET A 194 10.84 14.74 -27.15
CA MET A 194 12.25 14.78 -26.76
C MET A 194 12.41 15.53 -25.43
N GLN A 195 13.25 15.01 -24.55
CA GLN A 195 13.55 15.60 -23.24
C GLN A 195 15.06 15.68 -23.02
N TYR A 196 15.53 16.88 -22.65
CA TYR A 196 16.94 17.22 -22.53
C TYR A 196 17.38 17.17 -21.06
N ARG A 197 18.69 17.04 -20.81
CA ARG A 197 19.23 16.87 -19.44
C ARG A 197 18.97 18.06 -18.51
N ASP A 198 18.93 19.25 -19.08
CA ASP A 198 18.67 20.54 -18.45
C ASP A 198 17.18 20.83 -18.25
N SER A 199 16.30 20.12 -18.95
CA SER A 199 14.85 20.11 -18.71
C SER A 199 14.41 18.86 -17.94
N ARG A 200 13.16 18.83 -17.49
CA ARG A 200 12.62 17.65 -16.79
C ARG A 200 12.56 16.47 -17.76
N GLN A 201 13.22 15.36 -17.41
CA GLN A 201 13.16 14.10 -18.14
C GLN A 201 12.29 13.12 -17.38
N GLU A 202 11.32 12.52 -18.07
CA GLU A 202 10.39 11.54 -17.52
C GLU A 202 10.34 10.27 -18.35
N THR A 203 10.22 9.13 -17.67
CA THR A 203 9.95 7.83 -18.27
C THR A 203 8.85 7.16 -17.46
N THR A 204 7.76 6.74 -18.11
CA THR A 204 6.61 6.10 -17.44
C THR A 204 6.09 6.91 -16.24
N GLY A 205 6.04 8.24 -16.37
CA GLY A 205 5.59 9.16 -15.32
C GLY A 205 6.55 9.39 -14.15
N LEU A 206 7.79 8.89 -14.24
CA LEU A 206 8.83 9.11 -13.23
C LEU A 206 9.94 9.99 -13.78
N VAL A 207 10.41 10.95 -12.97
CA VAL A 207 11.55 11.81 -13.29
C VAL A 207 12.84 10.99 -13.27
N VAL A 208 13.69 11.13 -14.29
CA VAL A 208 14.91 10.32 -14.47
C VAL A 208 16.22 11.13 -14.60
N ASN A 209 16.19 12.46 -14.49
CA ASN A 209 17.39 13.31 -14.70
C ASN A 209 18.63 12.84 -13.93
N ARG A 210 18.52 12.68 -12.60
CA ARG A 210 19.63 12.30 -11.70
C ARG A 210 19.34 11.08 -10.85
N LYS A 211 18.17 11.11 -10.21
CA LYS A 211 17.57 10.04 -9.42
C LYS A 211 16.15 9.80 -9.89
N ILE A 212 15.64 8.60 -9.63
CA ILE A 212 14.23 8.33 -9.93
C ILE A 212 13.37 9.01 -8.89
N ASN A 213 12.41 9.80 -9.35
CA ASN A 213 11.55 10.56 -8.45
C ASN A 213 10.15 10.73 -9.03
N VAL A 214 9.20 11.08 -8.17
CA VAL A 214 7.92 11.65 -8.61
C VAL A 214 8.14 13.10 -9.07
N SER A 215 7.24 13.62 -9.91
CA SER A 215 7.28 15.04 -10.27
C SER A 215 7.06 15.93 -9.04
N VAL A 216 7.67 17.12 -9.07
CA VAL A 216 7.51 18.10 -7.98
C VAL A 216 6.06 18.55 -7.87
N ASP A 217 5.37 18.71 -8.99
CA ASP A 217 3.97 19.12 -9.05
C ASP A 217 3.07 18.09 -8.37
N TYR A 218 3.28 16.80 -8.67
CA TYR A 218 2.56 15.72 -8.02
C TYR A 218 2.81 15.69 -6.50
N TYR A 219 4.05 15.87 -6.06
CA TYR A 219 4.38 15.89 -4.63
C TYR A 219 3.76 17.11 -3.92
N LYS A 220 3.79 18.29 -4.54
CA LYS A 220 3.17 19.51 -4.01
C LYS A 220 1.65 19.38 -3.91
N LEU A 221 1.00 18.80 -4.92
CA LEU A 221 -0.43 18.51 -4.90
C LEU A 221 -0.79 17.60 -3.74
N VAL A 222 -0.10 16.46 -3.58
CA VAL A 222 -0.36 15.52 -2.47
C VAL A 222 -0.13 16.17 -1.10
N ARG A 223 0.89 17.04 -0.99
CA ARG A 223 1.12 17.82 0.23
C ARG A 223 -0.02 18.78 0.52
N ALA A 224 -0.54 19.48 -0.47
CA ALA A 224 -1.70 20.37 -0.33
C ALA A 224 -2.97 19.60 0.07
N MET A 225 -3.17 18.40 -0.48
CA MET A 225 -4.27 17.51 -0.08
C MET A 225 -4.18 17.11 1.40
N CYS A 226 -2.97 16.80 1.90
CA CYS A 226 -2.75 16.49 3.31
C CYS A 226 -2.97 17.71 4.21
N ASP A 227 -2.47 18.88 3.79
CA ASP A 227 -2.66 20.13 4.54
C ASP A 227 -4.15 20.44 4.73
N ARG A 228 -4.93 20.35 3.63
CA ARG A 228 -6.39 20.53 3.69
C ARG A 228 -7.07 19.48 4.58
N LEU A 229 -6.64 18.22 4.50
CA LEU A 229 -7.15 17.15 5.38
C LEU A 229 -6.89 17.48 6.86
N PHE A 230 -5.67 17.89 7.21
CA PHE A 230 -5.30 18.20 8.59
C PHE A 230 -6.00 19.44 9.13
N ALA A 231 -6.31 20.39 8.25
CA ALA A 231 -7.00 21.63 8.60
C ALA A 231 -8.52 21.48 8.70
N SER A 232 -9.15 20.67 7.83
CA SER A 232 -10.61 20.66 7.64
C SER A 232 -11.27 19.28 7.68
N GLY A 233 -10.49 18.21 7.77
CA GLY A 233 -11.01 16.83 7.78
C GLY A 233 -11.32 16.25 6.40
N ILE A 234 -11.16 17.04 5.35
CA ILE A 234 -11.48 16.67 3.98
C ILE A 234 -10.24 16.82 3.10
N ALA A 235 -9.89 15.77 2.37
CA ALA A 235 -8.93 15.82 1.28
C ALA A 235 -9.65 16.09 -0.04
N PHE A 236 -8.96 16.65 -1.03
CA PHE A 236 -9.57 17.00 -2.32
C PHE A 236 -8.81 16.41 -3.51
N ARG A 237 -9.46 16.37 -4.67
CA ARG A 237 -8.85 16.22 -6.00
C ARG A 237 -9.25 17.43 -6.84
N GLN A 238 -8.30 17.93 -7.62
CA GLN A 238 -8.56 18.93 -8.64
C GLN A 238 -8.68 18.22 -9.99
N ASP A 239 -9.83 18.39 -10.66
CA ASP A 239 -10.02 17.97 -12.06
C ASP A 239 -10.46 19.18 -12.89
N LYS A 240 -9.55 19.65 -13.75
CA LYS A 240 -9.65 20.91 -14.50
C LYS A 240 -9.94 22.11 -13.59
N ASN A 241 -11.21 22.37 -13.30
CA ASN A 241 -11.73 23.48 -12.47
C ASN A 241 -12.65 23.02 -11.32
N LYS A 242 -12.84 21.72 -11.08
CA LYS A 242 -13.68 21.22 -9.99
C LYS A 242 -12.80 20.67 -8.86
N ILE A 243 -13.13 21.08 -7.63
CA ILE A 243 -12.55 20.54 -6.40
C ILE A 243 -13.55 19.53 -5.84
N GLU A 244 -13.17 18.26 -5.87
CA GLU A 244 -14.01 17.16 -5.38
C GLU A 244 -13.38 16.52 -4.13
N PRO A 245 -14.16 16.16 -3.11
CA PRO A 245 -13.63 15.44 -1.97
C PRO A 245 -13.10 14.06 -2.40
N VAL A 246 -12.00 13.63 -1.79
CA VAL A 246 -11.46 12.27 -1.98
C VAL A 246 -11.35 11.51 -0.68
N SER A 247 -11.47 10.19 -0.78
CA SER A 247 -11.31 9.30 0.36
C SER A 247 -9.87 9.30 0.90
N ARG A 248 -9.73 9.00 2.19
CA ARG A 248 -8.40 8.82 2.82
C ARG A 248 -7.60 7.72 2.17
N SER A 249 -8.25 6.63 1.74
CA SER A 249 -7.59 5.53 1.03
C SER A 249 -6.99 5.97 -0.30
N HIS A 250 -7.64 6.89 -1.03
CA HIS A 250 -7.09 7.47 -2.24
C HIS A 250 -5.81 8.27 -1.95
N LEU A 251 -5.84 9.14 -0.94
CA LEU A 251 -4.67 9.93 -0.54
C LEU A 251 -3.54 9.03 0.02
N GLN A 252 -3.88 8.00 0.80
CA GLN A 252 -2.94 7.00 1.30
C GLN A 252 -2.22 6.30 0.14
N GLY A 253 -2.94 5.93 -0.92
CA GLY A 253 -2.34 5.34 -2.12
C GLY A 253 -1.31 6.27 -2.79
N LYS A 254 -1.62 7.57 -2.88
CA LYS A 254 -0.68 8.57 -3.42
C LYS A 254 0.57 8.73 -2.55
N LEU A 255 0.42 8.79 -1.23
CA LEU A 255 1.54 8.87 -0.29
C LEU A 255 2.38 7.60 -0.28
N ALA A 256 1.75 6.42 -0.31
CA ALA A 256 2.44 5.14 -0.42
C ALA A 256 3.25 5.05 -1.72
N PHE A 257 2.71 5.56 -2.83
CA PHE A 257 3.44 5.65 -4.09
C PHE A 257 4.68 6.56 -3.98
N ILE A 258 4.53 7.77 -3.40
CA ILE A 258 5.66 8.68 -3.17
C ILE A 258 6.72 8.02 -2.29
N TYR A 259 6.29 7.41 -1.18
CA TYR A 259 7.16 6.70 -0.26
C TYR A 259 7.91 5.55 -0.97
N HIS A 260 7.20 4.76 -1.77
CA HIS A 260 7.79 3.66 -2.52
C HIS A 260 8.85 4.14 -3.50
N ILE A 261 8.59 5.19 -4.28
CA ILE A 261 9.52 5.72 -5.29
C ILE A 261 10.71 6.43 -4.63
N ARG A 262 10.46 7.37 -3.72
CA ARG A 262 11.52 8.18 -3.09
C ARG A 262 12.33 7.40 -2.06
N GLY A 263 11.75 6.35 -1.49
CA GLY A 263 12.40 5.48 -0.52
C GLY A 263 13.42 4.50 -1.13
N GLN A 264 13.46 4.31 -2.45
CA GLN A 264 14.36 3.34 -3.09
C GLN A 264 15.84 3.63 -2.87
N GLU A 265 16.23 4.90 -2.76
CA GLU A 265 17.62 5.31 -2.58
C GLU A 265 18.00 5.51 -1.10
N THR A 266 17.02 5.44 -0.19
CA THR A 266 17.22 5.66 1.24
C THR A 266 17.20 4.31 1.96
N SER A 267 18.36 3.86 2.46
CA SER A 267 18.38 2.67 3.33
C SER A 267 17.48 2.91 4.54
N HIS A 268 16.56 1.98 4.83
CA HIS A 268 15.68 2.07 6.00
C HIS A 268 16.46 2.27 7.31
N ARG A 269 17.70 1.77 7.40
CA ARG A 269 18.61 1.96 8.55
C ARG A 269 19.12 3.40 8.70
N LYS A 270 19.10 4.22 7.65
CA LYS A 270 19.60 5.61 7.66
C LYS A 270 18.52 6.65 8.02
N LEU A 271 17.27 6.25 8.22
CA LEU A 271 16.17 7.14 8.62
C LEU A 271 16.16 7.34 10.15
N GLN A 272 17.29 7.74 10.75
CA GLN A 272 17.30 8.16 12.15
C GLN A 272 16.33 9.34 12.35
N LYS A 273 15.69 9.41 13.53
CA LYS A 273 14.57 10.33 13.82
C LYS A 273 14.83 11.81 13.50
N LYS A 274 16.08 12.31 13.59
CA LYS A 274 16.40 13.74 13.42
C LYS A 274 16.48 14.22 11.96
N ASP A 275 16.81 13.35 11.00
CA ASP A 275 17.05 13.74 9.59
C ASP A 275 16.05 13.12 8.59
N GLN A 276 14.81 12.89 9.04
CA GLN A 276 13.80 12.26 8.18
C GLN A 276 13.43 13.16 6.98
N PRO A 277 13.47 12.62 5.74
CA PRO A 277 13.05 13.35 4.55
C PRO A 277 11.60 13.84 4.64
N GLY A 278 11.30 14.99 4.04
CA GLY A 278 9.96 15.59 4.11
C GLY A 278 8.82 14.66 3.63
N TYR A 279 9.05 13.80 2.64
CA TYR A 279 8.04 12.84 2.18
C TYR A 279 7.72 11.76 3.22
N TYR A 280 8.73 11.37 4.01
CA TYR A 280 8.57 10.40 5.08
C TYR A 280 7.75 11.01 6.22
N ARG A 281 8.12 12.23 6.63
CA ARG A 281 7.41 12.98 7.67
C ARG A 281 5.95 13.21 7.30
N LEU A 282 5.68 13.63 6.06
CA LEU A 282 4.32 13.83 5.55
C LEU A 282 3.50 12.54 5.62
N TYR A 283 4.08 11.40 5.25
CA TYR A 283 3.36 10.12 5.32
C TYR A 283 3.12 9.68 6.77
N SER A 284 4.10 9.87 7.66
CA SER A 284 3.92 9.63 9.10
C SER A 284 2.79 10.48 9.67
N GLN A 285 2.75 11.78 9.36
CA GLN A 285 1.68 12.68 9.80
C GLN A 285 0.30 12.23 9.28
N PHE A 286 0.23 11.82 8.02
CA PHE A 286 -1.02 11.28 7.46
C PHE A 286 -1.47 10.01 8.18
N LEU A 287 -0.55 9.10 8.49
CA LEU A 287 -0.88 7.89 9.22
C LEU A 287 -1.29 8.21 10.66
N ASP A 288 -0.64 9.17 11.33
CA ASP A 288 -1.04 9.63 12.67
C ASP A 288 -2.45 10.20 12.64
N TYR A 289 -2.77 11.01 11.62
CA TYR A 289 -4.11 11.52 11.41
C TYR A 289 -5.15 10.39 11.30
N CYS A 290 -4.88 9.37 10.48
CA CYS A 290 -5.87 8.32 10.21
C CYS A 290 -5.95 7.24 11.31
N ASN A 291 -4.82 6.90 11.94
CA ASN A 291 -4.73 5.75 12.83
C ASN A 291 -4.84 6.11 14.31
N LEU A 292 -4.53 7.35 14.68
CA LEU A 292 -4.44 7.78 16.07
C LEU A 292 -5.41 8.93 16.36
N TYR A 293 -5.43 9.93 15.48
CA TYR A 293 -6.23 11.13 15.69
C TYR A 293 -7.67 10.93 15.25
N ASP A 294 -7.98 11.15 13.98
CA ASP A 294 -9.34 11.12 13.47
C ASP A 294 -9.70 9.70 12.98
N VAL A 295 -9.78 8.77 13.92
CA VAL A 295 -10.08 7.36 13.64
C VAL A 295 -11.53 7.16 13.16
N ASP A 296 -11.74 6.22 12.22
CA ASP A 296 -13.04 5.98 11.56
C ASP A 296 -14.10 5.38 12.50
N ARG A 297 -13.65 4.77 13.60
CA ARG A 297 -14.46 4.23 14.69
C ARG A 297 -13.58 4.12 15.96
N PRO A 298 -14.15 3.92 17.15
CA PRO A 298 -13.36 3.74 18.38
C PRO A 298 -12.27 2.69 18.17
N THR A 299 -11.02 3.07 18.37
CA THR A 299 -9.87 2.22 18.04
C THR A 299 -9.18 1.76 19.30
N ILE A 300 -8.96 0.45 19.42
CA ILE A 300 -8.26 -0.17 20.54
C ILE A 300 -6.86 -0.57 20.07
N ILE A 301 -5.83 -0.06 20.75
CA ILE A 301 -4.43 -0.45 20.58
C ILE A 301 -4.00 -1.22 21.83
N CYS A 302 -3.81 -2.52 21.68
CA CYS A 302 -3.29 -3.38 22.73
C CYS A 302 -1.77 -3.46 22.69
N GLU A 303 -1.14 -3.90 23.79
CA GLU A 303 0.29 -4.14 23.83
C GLU A 303 0.73 -5.18 22.78
N GLY A 304 0.00 -6.28 22.70
CA GLY A 304 0.28 -7.42 21.83
C GLY A 304 -0.72 -7.59 20.70
N LYS A 305 -0.28 -8.26 19.62
CA LYS A 305 -1.17 -8.69 18.53
C LYS A 305 -2.15 -9.79 18.95
N THR A 306 -1.82 -10.53 20.01
CA THR A 306 -2.60 -11.66 20.56
C THR A 306 -3.85 -11.18 21.28
N ASP A 307 -3.74 -10.04 21.95
CA ASP A 307 -4.78 -9.42 22.76
C ASP A 307 -6.01 -9.09 21.90
N ASN A 308 -5.79 -8.69 20.65
CA ASN A 308 -6.86 -8.52 19.67
C ASN A 308 -7.72 -9.79 19.48
N VAL A 309 -7.11 -10.97 19.56
CA VAL A 309 -7.84 -12.25 19.43
C VAL A 309 -8.67 -12.50 20.69
N TYR A 310 -8.10 -12.25 21.87
CA TYR A 310 -8.80 -12.42 23.15
C TYR A 310 -9.98 -11.46 23.27
N ILE A 311 -9.75 -10.15 23.06
CA ILE A 311 -10.79 -9.12 23.15
C ILE A 311 -11.89 -9.38 22.13
N ARG A 312 -11.55 -9.74 20.89
CA ARG A 312 -12.55 -10.09 19.89
C ARG A 312 -13.41 -11.27 20.33
N SER A 313 -12.77 -12.34 20.82
CA SER A 313 -13.46 -13.54 21.28
C SER A 313 -14.38 -13.23 22.47
N ALA A 314 -13.91 -12.39 23.39
CA ALA A 314 -14.69 -11.93 24.54
C ALA A 314 -15.90 -11.07 24.13
N ILE A 315 -15.74 -10.15 23.17
CA ILE A 315 -16.86 -9.35 22.65
C ILE A 315 -17.92 -10.25 21.99
N GLU A 316 -17.49 -11.24 21.20
CA GLU A 316 -18.40 -12.20 20.56
C GLU A 316 -19.14 -13.05 21.61
N ALA A 317 -18.47 -13.49 22.67
CA ALA A 317 -19.06 -14.32 23.73
C ALA A 317 -19.96 -13.54 24.70
N LEU A 318 -19.63 -12.29 25.00
CA LEU A 318 -20.34 -11.43 25.95
C LEU A 318 -21.26 -10.41 25.28
N SER A 319 -21.69 -10.66 24.04
CA SER A 319 -22.44 -9.69 23.22
C SER A 319 -23.72 -9.18 23.89
N SER A 320 -24.39 -10.01 24.68
CA SER A 320 -25.60 -9.64 25.43
C SER A 320 -25.30 -8.65 26.57
N LYS A 321 -24.09 -8.71 27.12
CA LYS A 321 -23.65 -7.82 28.19
C LYS A 321 -23.15 -6.50 27.61
N VAL A 322 -22.37 -6.53 26.52
CA VAL A 322 -21.78 -5.32 25.91
C VAL A 322 -22.38 -5.00 24.53
N PRO A 323 -23.69 -4.67 24.45
CA PRO A 323 -24.38 -4.47 23.18
C PRO A 323 -23.82 -3.32 22.35
N GLY A 324 -23.12 -2.36 22.97
CA GLY A 324 -22.48 -1.25 22.29
C GLY A 324 -21.26 -1.64 21.47
N LEU A 325 -20.70 -2.85 21.61
CA LEU A 325 -19.47 -3.27 20.91
C LEU A 325 -19.74 -4.08 19.62
N LEU A 326 -20.99 -4.45 19.35
CA LEU A 326 -21.44 -5.12 18.13
C LEU A 326 -22.61 -4.35 17.49
N ASP A 327 -22.66 -4.34 16.16
CA ASP A 327 -23.83 -3.84 15.43
C ASP A 327 -24.89 -4.94 15.22
N SER A 328 -26.00 -4.58 14.58
CA SER A 328 -27.10 -5.49 14.27
C SER A 328 -26.70 -6.66 13.37
N GLU A 329 -25.61 -6.54 12.60
CA GLU A 329 -25.06 -7.59 11.75
C GLU A 329 -23.95 -8.41 12.45
N LYS A 330 -23.82 -8.27 13.78
CA LYS A 330 -22.76 -8.87 14.60
C LYS A 330 -21.35 -8.48 14.16
N LYS A 331 -21.17 -7.30 13.57
CA LYS A 331 -19.85 -6.74 13.25
C LYS A 331 -19.38 -5.84 14.39
N LEU A 332 -18.07 -5.83 14.63
CA LEU A 332 -17.48 -4.98 15.66
C LEU A 332 -17.70 -3.49 15.35
N THR A 333 -18.24 -2.76 16.31
CA THR A 333 -18.34 -1.29 16.24
C THR A 333 -17.02 -0.61 16.60
N VAL A 334 -16.05 -1.38 17.10
CA VAL A 334 -14.69 -0.93 17.43
C VAL A 334 -13.66 -1.51 16.45
N ARG A 335 -12.55 -0.80 16.26
CA ARG A 335 -11.41 -1.24 15.46
C ARG A 335 -10.32 -1.76 16.37
N LEU A 336 -10.00 -3.04 16.27
CA LEU A 336 -8.80 -3.63 16.88
C LEU A 336 -7.58 -3.30 16.01
N PHE A 337 -6.66 -2.50 16.53
CA PHE A 337 -5.52 -1.99 15.77
C PHE A 337 -4.57 -3.13 15.39
N LYS A 338 -4.21 -3.19 14.11
CA LYS A 338 -3.30 -4.20 13.58
C LYS A 338 -1.94 -3.59 13.32
N TYR A 339 -0.93 -4.09 14.03
CA TYR A 339 0.46 -3.77 13.73
C TYR A 339 0.85 -4.29 12.35
N THR A 340 1.40 -3.40 11.52
CA THR A 340 1.90 -3.72 10.19
C THR A 340 3.36 -3.27 10.07
N LYS A 341 4.05 -3.74 9.02
CA LYS A 341 5.39 -3.24 8.71
C LYS A 341 5.41 -1.71 8.54
N ILE A 342 4.33 -1.13 8.00
CA ILE A 342 4.20 0.32 7.80
C ILE A 342 4.05 1.05 9.14
N THR A 343 3.18 0.60 10.04
CA THR A 343 3.00 1.25 11.35
C THR A 343 4.27 1.14 12.18
N SER A 344 4.95 0.00 12.14
CA SER A 344 6.22 -0.22 12.82
C SER A 344 7.34 0.65 12.25
N THR A 345 7.50 0.65 10.92
CA THR A 345 8.61 1.38 10.28
C THR A 345 8.37 2.89 10.31
N ILE A 346 7.15 3.36 10.00
CA ILE A 346 6.85 4.78 9.76
C ILE A 346 6.35 5.49 11.02
N GLN A 347 5.43 4.88 11.76
CA GLN A 347 4.80 5.49 12.95
C GLN A 347 5.44 5.06 14.27
N ASP A 348 6.49 4.23 14.23
CA ASP A 348 7.19 3.70 15.41
C ASP A 348 6.24 2.91 16.35
N LEU A 349 5.32 2.14 15.73
CA LEU A 349 4.24 1.38 16.36
C LEU A 349 4.24 -0.08 15.88
N ALA A 350 4.92 -0.92 16.64
CA ALA A 350 5.10 -2.36 16.48
C ALA A 350 4.51 -3.20 17.64
N GLY A 351 4.11 -2.57 18.75
CA GLY A 351 3.60 -3.22 19.96
C GLY A 351 4.61 -3.17 21.12
N GLY A 352 4.18 -3.60 22.30
CA GLY A 352 4.96 -3.56 23.54
C GLY A 352 4.71 -2.31 24.40
N THR A 353 4.79 -2.47 25.72
CA THR A 353 4.52 -1.40 26.71
C THR A 353 5.38 -0.16 26.49
N ASP A 354 6.66 -0.34 26.12
CA ASP A 354 7.59 0.77 25.88
C ASP A 354 7.18 1.68 24.72
N GLN A 355 6.61 1.09 23.66
CA GLN A 355 6.15 1.86 22.52
C GLN A 355 4.83 2.57 22.81
N LEU A 356 3.94 1.94 23.58
CA LEU A 356 2.72 2.61 24.07
C LEU A 356 3.07 3.79 24.99
N LYS A 357 4.04 3.61 25.90
CA LYS A 357 4.55 4.68 26.78
C LYS A 357 5.09 5.85 25.97
N LYS A 358 5.85 5.56 24.92
CA LYS A 358 6.37 6.57 24.00
C LYS A 358 5.26 7.27 23.22
N LEU A 359 4.26 6.53 22.74
CA LEU A 359 3.08 7.13 22.11
C LEU A 359 2.37 8.08 23.07
N VAL A 360 2.14 7.69 24.33
CA VAL A 360 1.53 8.55 25.36
C VAL A 360 2.30 9.86 25.51
N ARG A 361 3.63 9.79 25.65
CA ARG A 361 4.50 10.99 25.80
C ARG A 361 4.53 11.87 24.54
N GLU A 362 4.55 11.27 23.36
CA GLU A 362 4.68 11.99 22.09
C GLU A 362 3.32 12.43 21.50
N TYR A 363 2.18 11.97 22.06
CA TYR A 363 0.85 12.12 21.44
C TYR A 363 0.46 13.59 21.17
N ALA A 364 0.63 14.47 22.15
CA ALA A 364 0.33 15.89 22.02
C ALA A 364 1.13 16.50 20.85
N ASN A 365 2.43 16.24 20.80
CA ASN A 365 3.32 16.73 19.74
C ASN A 365 3.01 16.13 18.37
N ARG A 366 2.61 14.86 18.29
CA ARG A 366 2.24 14.18 17.04
C ARG A 366 0.93 14.69 16.47
N THR A 367 0.03 15.16 17.33
CA THR A 367 -1.33 15.55 16.95
C THR A 367 -1.59 17.07 17.01
N GLN A 368 -0.58 17.87 17.37
CA GLN A 368 -0.70 19.32 17.53
C GLN A 368 -1.13 20.05 16.25
N MET A 369 -0.73 19.52 15.08
CA MET A 369 -0.97 20.17 13.79
C MET A 369 -2.38 19.96 13.24
N PHE A 370 -3.11 18.99 13.79
CA PHE A 370 -4.45 18.65 13.32
C PHE A 370 -5.46 19.60 13.99
N LYS A 371 -6.24 20.30 13.16
CA LYS A 371 -7.15 21.36 13.60
C LYS A 371 -8.59 20.87 13.82
N THR A 372 -8.93 19.69 13.30
CA THR A 372 -10.27 19.12 13.46
C THR A 372 -10.45 18.52 14.85
N THR A 373 -11.69 18.44 15.33
CA THR A 373 -12.03 17.56 16.44
C THR A 373 -12.00 16.11 15.94
N PRO A 374 -11.31 15.17 16.64
CA PRO A 374 -11.35 13.77 16.26
C PRO A 374 -12.78 13.21 16.33
N SER A 375 -13.09 12.23 15.49
CA SER A 375 -14.43 11.66 15.39
C SER A 375 -14.71 10.61 16.47
N HIS A 376 -13.69 9.86 16.91
CA HIS A 376 -13.84 8.74 17.84
C HIS A 376 -12.65 8.59 18.79
N PRO A 377 -12.84 7.92 19.95
CA PRO A 377 -11.77 7.71 20.91
C PRO A 377 -10.73 6.69 20.42
N LEU A 378 -9.48 6.95 20.78
CA LEU A 378 -8.34 6.04 20.70
C LEU A 378 -8.07 5.49 22.10
N ILE A 379 -8.12 4.18 22.25
CA ILE A 379 -8.03 3.47 23.52
C ILE A 379 -6.74 2.66 23.53
N LEU A 380 -5.83 2.95 24.46
CA LEU A 380 -4.66 2.12 24.72
C LEU A 380 -4.99 1.12 25.81
N VAL A 381 -4.77 -0.17 25.56
CA VAL A 381 -4.92 -1.23 26.57
C VAL A 381 -3.54 -1.64 27.05
N THR A 382 -3.36 -1.65 28.37
CA THR A 382 -2.10 -2.02 29.03
C THR A 382 -2.35 -3.01 30.15
N ASP A 383 -1.42 -3.94 30.32
CA ASP A 383 -1.34 -4.78 31.52
C ASP A 383 -1.09 -3.91 32.76
N VAL A 384 -1.41 -4.45 33.94
CA VAL A 384 -1.15 -3.84 35.24
C VAL A 384 -0.15 -4.69 35.99
N ASP A 385 1.11 -4.62 35.56
CA ASP A 385 2.22 -5.40 36.08
C ASP A 385 3.49 -4.53 36.27
N LYS A 386 4.61 -5.15 36.68
CA LYS A 386 5.89 -4.45 36.79
C LYS A 386 6.35 -3.80 35.48
N GLY A 387 6.08 -4.41 34.33
CA GLY A 387 6.43 -3.88 33.01
C GLY A 387 5.72 -2.57 32.66
N SER A 388 4.52 -2.37 33.18
CA SER A 388 3.69 -1.18 32.99
C SER A 388 4.01 0.01 33.90
N THR A 389 4.90 -0.13 34.88
CA THR A 389 5.19 0.93 35.88
C THR A 389 5.60 2.25 35.23
N GLU A 390 6.53 2.21 34.27
CA GLU A 390 7.01 3.40 33.56
C GLU A 390 5.97 3.98 32.60
N PHE A 391 5.02 3.16 32.14
CA PHE A 391 3.86 3.59 31.35
C PHE A 391 2.89 4.40 32.23
N PHE A 392 2.53 3.88 33.40
CA PHE A 392 1.63 4.59 34.32
C PHE A 392 2.26 5.87 34.90
N LYS A 393 3.58 5.91 35.13
CA LYS A 393 4.28 7.18 35.43
C LYS A 393 4.11 8.22 34.34
N ALA A 394 4.14 7.82 33.06
CA ALA A 394 3.91 8.74 31.95
C ALA A 394 2.45 9.22 31.90
N VAL A 395 1.49 8.35 32.23
CA VAL A 395 0.07 8.71 32.38
C VAL A 395 -0.11 9.71 33.53
N SER A 396 0.47 9.45 34.70
CA SER A 396 0.43 10.34 35.85
C SER A 396 1.00 11.72 35.57
N ALA A 397 2.10 11.80 34.83
CA ALA A 397 2.70 13.07 34.44
C ALA A 397 1.76 13.93 33.59
N ILE A 398 0.91 13.32 32.76
CA ILE A 398 -0.08 14.04 31.94
C ILE A 398 -1.28 14.47 32.78
N LEU A 399 -1.76 13.61 33.69
CA LEU A 399 -2.94 13.86 34.52
C LEU A 399 -2.67 14.73 35.75
N GLY A 400 -1.41 14.94 36.13
CA GLY A 400 -1.04 15.65 37.35
C GLY A 400 -1.39 14.88 38.64
N THR A 401 -1.73 13.60 38.55
CA THR A 401 -2.14 12.76 39.68
C THR A 401 -1.53 11.36 39.58
N THR A 402 -1.31 10.72 40.72
CA THR A 402 -0.75 9.36 40.78
C THR A 402 -1.77 8.35 40.29
N VAL A 403 -1.38 7.53 39.31
CA VAL A 403 -2.22 6.54 38.65
C VAL A 403 -1.50 5.20 38.65
N ALA A 404 -2.23 4.13 39.00
CA ALA A 404 -1.70 2.76 39.08
C ALA A 404 -2.73 1.72 38.59
N GLY A 405 -3.49 2.07 37.55
CA GLY A 405 -4.44 1.17 36.88
C GLY A 405 -5.58 0.70 37.78
N ALA A 406 -6.08 1.58 38.66
CA ALA A 406 -7.18 1.26 39.58
C ALA A 406 -8.56 1.55 38.98
N ASP A 407 -8.65 2.60 38.16
CA ASP A 407 -9.90 3.04 37.54
C ASP A 407 -10.15 2.33 36.21
N PRO A 408 -11.41 2.17 35.79
CA PRO A 408 -11.75 1.49 34.54
C PRO A 408 -11.10 2.11 33.29
N PHE A 409 -10.90 3.43 33.30
CA PHE A 409 -10.20 4.15 32.23
C PHE A 409 -9.65 5.49 32.71
N TYR A 410 -8.71 6.03 31.92
CA TYR A 410 -8.11 7.35 32.10
C TYR A 410 -8.20 8.14 30.79
N HIS A 411 -8.86 9.32 30.81
CA HIS A 411 -8.86 10.24 29.68
C HIS A 411 -7.63 11.14 29.75
N LEU A 412 -6.75 11.12 28.74
CA LEU A 412 -5.48 11.85 28.79
C LEU A 412 -5.58 13.21 28.11
N ILE A 413 -5.87 13.20 26.80
CA ILE A 413 -5.88 14.41 25.97
C ILE A 413 -6.65 14.15 24.68
N LYS A 414 -7.46 15.11 24.23
CA LYS A 414 -8.29 15.01 23.02
C LYS A 414 -9.08 13.69 23.00
N ASN A 415 -8.77 12.78 22.08
CA ASN A 415 -9.42 11.48 21.94
C ASN A 415 -8.62 10.30 22.53
N LEU A 416 -7.50 10.55 23.22
CA LEU A 416 -6.65 9.50 23.79
C LEU A 416 -7.13 9.06 25.18
N TYR A 417 -7.33 7.75 25.33
CA TYR A 417 -7.70 7.05 26.56
C TYR A 417 -6.72 5.92 26.85
N VAL A 418 -6.59 5.59 28.14
CA VAL A 418 -5.93 4.38 28.62
C VAL A 418 -6.94 3.55 29.38
N VAL A 419 -7.00 2.26 29.09
CA VAL A 419 -7.83 1.27 29.78
C VAL A 419 -6.88 0.20 30.35
N PRO A 420 -6.68 0.13 31.68
CA PRO A 420 -5.91 -0.93 32.29
C PRO A 420 -6.64 -2.28 32.19
N VAL A 421 -5.89 -3.38 32.12
CA VAL A 421 -6.45 -4.71 32.35
C VAL A 421 -7.04 -4.77 33.76
N PRO A 422 -8.28 -5.25 33.96
CA PRO A 422 -8.92 -5.29 35.27
C PRO A 422 -8.10 -6.10 36.28
N LYS A 423 -7.83 -5.53 37.46
CA LYS A 423 -7.16 -6.25 38.54
C LYS A 423 -8.02 -7.43 38.98
N ILE A 424 -7.40 -8.60 39.07
CA ILE A 424 -7.99 -9.77 39.75
C ILE A 424 -7.47 -9.80 41.20
N LYS A 425 -7.69 -10.90 41.94
CA LYS A 425 -7.23 -11.02 43.35
C LYS A 425 -5.71 -10.88 43.53
N HIS A 426 -4.93 -10.84 42.45
CA HIS A 426 -3.47 -10.66 42.46
C HIS A 426 -3.09 -9.20 42.20
N PRO A 427 -1.99 -8.70 42.80
CA PRO A 427 -1.54 -7.31 42.67
C PRO A 427 -1.02 -6.96 41.26
N GLU A 428 -0.55 -7.95 40.50
CA GLU A 428 -0.15 -7.82 39.10
C GLU A 428 -1.15 -8.59 38.24
N THR A 429 -1.54 -8.04 37.09
CA THR A 429 -2.49 -8.67 36.17
C THR A 429 -2.13 -8.37 34.72
N ALA A 430 -1.87 -9.41 33.95
CA ALA A 430 -1.78 -9.37 32.50
C ALA A 430 -3.11 -9.82 31.87
N ILE A 431 -3.35 -9.48 30.60
CA ILE A 431 -4.59 -9.85 29.91
C ILE A 431 -4.85 -11.36 29.90
N GLU A 432 -3.79 -12.19 29.90
CA GLU A 432 -3.94 -13.64 29.97
C GLU A 432 -4.50 -14.14 31.32
N ASP A 433 -4.31 -13.40 32.40
CA ASP A 433 -4.80 -13.80 33.73
C ASP A 433 -6.34 -13.67 33.86
N LEU A 434 -6.98 -13.09 32.84
CA LEU A 434 -8.44 -13.09 32.71
C LEU A 434 -9.00 -14.44 32.26
N PHE A 435 -8.17 -15.37 31.80
CA PHE A 435 -8.59 -16.75 31.54
C PHE A 435 -8.53 -17.62 32.80
N ASP A 436 -9.35 -18.68 32.82
CA ASP A 436 -9.33 -19.67 33.90
C ASP A 436 -8.11 -20.59 33.80
N ASP A 437 -7.61 -21.08 34.94
CA ASP A 437 -6.37 -21.89 35.01
C ASP A 437 -6.43 -23.15 34.14
N THR A 438 -7.61 -23.76 34.00
CA THR A 438 -7.81 -24.93 33.13
C THR A 438 -7.43 -24.63 31.68
N LEU A 439 -7.81 -23.46 31.18
CA LEU A 439 -7.50 -23.04 29.81
C LEU A 439 -6.02 -22.67 29.68
N LEU A 440 -5.46 -21.97 30.68
CA LEU A 440 -4.04 -21.59 30.70
C LEU A 440 -3.10 -22.79 30.76
N ASN A 441 -3.55 -23.91 31.33
CA ASN A 441 -2.80 -25.17 31.43
C ASN A 441 -3.04 -26.14 30.26
N GLU A 442 -3.83 -25.74 29.26
CA GLU A 442 -4.08 -26.57 28.09
C GLU A 442 -2.78 -26.87 27.34
N LYS A 443 -2.61 -28.12 26.89
CA LYS A 443 -1.41 -28.54 26.15
C LYS A 443 -1.70 -28.58 24.65
N VAL A 444 -0.76 -28.06 23.87
CA VAL A 444 -0.82 -28.13 22.40
C VAL A 444 0.37 -28.94 21.91
N ASP A 445 0.08 -30.06 21.24
CA ASP A 445 1.11 -30.99 20.76
C ASP A 445 2.08 -31.43 21.87
N GLY A 446 1.57 -31.64 23.10
CA GLY A 446 2.34 -32.01 24.29
C GLY A 446 3.08 -30.85 24.99
N LYS A 447 3.03 -29.63 24.44
CA LYS A 447 3.73 -28.44 24.97
C LYS A 447 2.84 -27.64 25.90
N SER A 448 3.44 -27.03 26.92
CA SER A 448 2.75 -26.14 27.86
C SER A 448 2.80 -24.68 27.42
N PHE A 449 1.86 -23.86 27.88
CA PHE A 449 1.85 -22.43 27.56
C PHE A 449 2.92 -21.66 28.34
N ASP A 450 3.81 -20.94 27.64
CA ASP A 450 4.67 -19.91 28.24
C ASP A 450 4.03 -18.52 28.08
N ARG A 451 3.53 -17.99 29.21
CA ARG A 451 2.93 -16.66 29.31
C ARG A 451 3.94 -15.52 29.14
N THR A 452 5.23 -15.77 29.42
CA THR A 452 6.26 -14.73 29.42
C THR A 452 6.87 -14.50 28.03
N ASN A 453 6.68 -15.45 27.10
CA ASN A 453 7.40 -15.55 25.83
C ASN A 453 8.95 -15.46 25.99
N LYS A 454 9.47 -15.74 27.19
CA LYS A 454 10.92 -15.72 27.46
C LYS A 454 11.54 -17.09 27.22
N GLU A 455 10.73 -18.15 27.23
CA GLU A 455 11.20 -19.51 27.00
C GLU A 455 11.49 -19.73 25.52
N LYS A 456 12.67 -20.27 25.24
CA LYS A 456 13.16 -20.52 23.87
C LYS A 456 13.13 -22.00 23.51
N ASP A 457 12.88 -22.88 24.48
CA ASP A 457 12.67 -24.30 24.24
C ASP A 457 11.31 -24.57 23.59
N GLY A 458 11.28 -24.42 22.26
CA GLY A 458 10.12 -24.71 21.43
C GLY A 458 9.71 -26.19 21.40
N THR A 459 10.41 -27.09 22.10
CA THR A 459 9.98 -28.49 22.26
C THR A 459 9.09 -28.70 23.48
N LYS A 460 9.21 -27.86 24.50
CA LYS A 460 8.43 -27.96 25.76
C LYS A 460 7.33 -26.92 25.88
N PHE A 461 7.52 -25.74 25.29
CA PHE A 461 6.61 -24.62 25.46
C PHE A 461 6.12 -24.04 24.13
N TYR A 462 4.90 -23.51 24.14
CA TYR A 462 4.37 -22.67 23.07
C TYR A 462 4.07 -21.26 23.59
N GLY A 463 4.24 -20.24 22.73
CA GLY A 463 4.06 -18.84 23.11
C GLY A 463 2.64 -18.31 22.87
N LYS A 464 2.41 -17.03 23.24
CA LYS A 464 1.11 -16.34 23.17
C LYS A 464 0.40 -16.44 21.82
N HIS A 465 1.16 -16.45 20.71
CA HIS A 465 0.55 -16.57 19.37
C HIS A 465 -0.15 -17.90 19.16
N VAL A 466 0.45 -19.01 19.61
CA VAL A 466 -0.14 -20.35 19.52
C VAL A 466 -1.34 -20.44 20.45
N PHE A 467 -1.24 -19.92 21.68
CA PHE A 467 -2.37 -19.83 22.60
C PHE A 467 -3.58 -19.14 21.96
N ALA A 468 -3.38 -17.93 21.43
CA ALA A 468 -4.45 -17.16 20.81
C ALA A 468 -5.08 -17.86 19.60
N THR A 469 -4.27 -18.45 18.73
CA THR A 469 -4.74 -18.96 17.42
C THR A 469 -5.18 -20.42 17.43
N ARG A 470 -4.63 -21.25 18.32
CA ARG A 470 -4.92 -22.70 18.39
C ARG A 470 -5.72 -23.11 19.62
N VAL A 471 -5.78 -22.29 20.67
CA VAL A 471 -6.56 -22.59 21.89
C VAL A 471 -7.77 -21.66 21.97
N VAL A 472 -7.55 -20.34 22.08
CA VAL A 472 -8.65 -19.39 22.31
C VAL A 472 -9.59 -19.26 21.10
N TRP A 473 -9.04 -18.97 19.92
CA TRP A 473 -9.87 -18.69 18.74
C TRP A 473 -10.77 -19.87 18.32
N PRO A 474 -10.30 -21.12 18.26
CA PRO A 474 -11.14 -22.26 17.90
C PRO A 474 -12.21 -22.56 18.96
N ASN A 475 -11.89 -22.40 20.25
CA ASN A 475 -12.75 -22.80 21.37
C ASN A 475 -13.57 -21.62 21.96
N ARG A 476 -13.61 -20.46 21.28
CA ARG A 476 -14.22 -19.22 21.81
C ARG A 476 -15.71 -19.32 22.18
N SER A 477 -16.44 -20.30 21.66
CA SER A 477 -17.85 -20.52 22.03
C SER A 477 -18.02 -21.23 23.37
N THR A 478 -17.00 -21.93 23.86
CA THR A 478 -17.04 -22.71 25.11
C THR A 478 -16.21 -22.11 26.24
N ILE A 479 -15.34 -21.15 25.92
CA ILE A 479 -14.51 -20.46 26.90
C ILE A 479 -15.35 -19.49 27.74
N ASN A 480 -15.12 -19.51 29.06
CA ASN A 480 -15.67 -18.54 29.98
C ASN A 480 -14.90 -17.21 29.88
N PHE A 481 -15.56 -16.16 29.40
CA PHE A 481 -14.98 -14.82 29.28
C PHE A 481 -15.42 -13.87 30.42
N ALA A 482 -16.06 -14.34 31.50
CA ALA A 482 -16.64 -13.46 32.52
C ALA A 482 -15.67 -12.40 33.09
N ARG A 483 -14.38 -12.75 33.27
CA ARG A 483 -13.36 -11.79 33.78
C ARG A 483 -12.98 -10.71 32.77
N PHE A 484 -13.32 -10.85 31.48
CA PHE A 484 -13.16 -9.79 30.48
C PHE A 484 -14.29 -8.75 30.54
N GLU A 485 -15.42 -9.04 31.20
CA GLU A 485 -16.56 -8.12 31.22
C GLU A 485 -16.19 -6.69 31.68
N PRO A 486 -15.45 -6.48 32.78
CA PRO A 486 -15.08 -5.12 33.21
C PRO A 486 -14.24 -4.37 32.18
N LEU A 487 -13.35 -5.08 31.46
CA LEU A 487 -12.54 -4.50 30.39
C LEU A 487 -13.42 -4.04 29.22
N LEU A 488 -14.39 -4.87 28.83
CA LEU A 488 -15.29 -4.54 27.72
C LEU A 488 -16.27 -3.41 28.10
N ARG A 489 -16.75 -3.38 29.35
CA ARG A 489 -17.54 -2.26 29.90
C ARG A 489 -16.79 -0.95 29.85
N ALA A 490 -15.51 -0.95 30.24
CA ALA A 490 -14.68 0.25 30.14
C ALA A 490 -14.61 0.81 28.69
N PHE A 491 -14.65 -0.04 27.66
CA PHE A 491 -14.73 0.44 26.27
C PHE A 491 -16.07 1.13 25.95
N GLU A 492 -17.19 0.63 26.47
CA GLU A 492 -18.50 1.28 26.35
C GLU A 492 -18.52 2.61 27.11
N ASP A 493 -17.93 2.64 28.30
CA ASP A 493 -17.84 3.83 29.14
C ASP A 493 -16.99 4.92 28.47
N VAL A 494 -15.85 4.55 27.88
CA VAL A 494 -15.03 5.47 27.08
C VAL A 494 -15.80 6.02 25.89
N LYS A 495 -16.59 5.19 25.19
CA LYS A 495 -17.44 5.67 24.07
C LYS A 495 -18.47 6.68 24.57
N SER A 496 -19.10 6.42 25.72
CA SER A 496 -20.11 7.30 26.31
C SER A 496 -19.48 8.60 26.79
N HIS A 497 -18.36 8.54 27.51
CA HIS A 497 -17.61 9.70 27.97
C HIS A 497 -17.08 10.55 26.80
N TYR A 498 -16.60 9.93 25.71
CA TYR A 498 -16.14 10.70 24.56
C TYR A 498 -17.28 11.46 23.85
N LYS A 499 -18.49 10.88 23.83
CA LYS A 499 -19.67 11.57 23.30
C LYS A 499 -20.01 12.82 24.12
N THR A 500 -19.90 12.78 25.45
CA THR A 500 -20.19 13.95 26.29
C THR A 500 -19.17 15.07 26.09
N LEU A 501 -17.89 14.74 25.89
CA LEU A 501 -16.85 15.72 25.57
C LEU A 501 -17.10 16.40 24.21
N THR A 502 -17.49 15.62 23.19
CA THR A 502 -17.67 16.13 21.84
C THR A 502 -18.97 16.91 21.68
N SER A 503 -20.07 16.51 22.35
CA SER A 503 -21.33 17.27 22.36
C SER A 503 -21.18 18.65 22.98
N THR A 504 -20.31 18.80 24.00
CA THR A 504 -20.06 20.08 24.68
C THR A 504 -19.21 21.04 23.84
N SER A 505 -18.48 20.52 22.84
CA SER A 505 -17.60 21.30 21.96
C SER A 505 -18.29 21.92 20.73
N VAL A 506 -19.55 21.56 20.44
CA VAL A 506 -20.33 22.11 19.33
C VAL A 506 -21.05 23.38 19.78
N LYS A 507 -20.30 24.48 19.94
CA LYS A 507 -20.86 25.84 19.74
C LYS A 507 -20.55 26.24 18.29
N SER A 508 -21.60 26.67 17.60
CA SER A 508 -21.77 26.76 16.13
C SER A 508 -20.54 27.19 15.31
N PRO A 509 -20.28 26.56 14.14
CA PRO A 509 -19.44 27.17 13.12
C PRO A 509 -20.17 28.36 12.50
N ALA A 510 -19.49 29.52 12.41
CA ALA A 510 -19.95 30.64 11.60
C ALA A 510 -20.12 30.20 10.13
N PRO A 511 -21.15 30.70 9.41
CA PRO A 511 -21.41 30.31 8.03
C PRO A 511 -20.22 30.66 7.13
N ILE A 512 -19.78 29.68 6.35
CA ILE A 512 -18.76 29.84 5.32
C ILE A 512 -19.36 30.73 4.23
N ALA A 513 -18.83 31.96 4.10
CA ALA A 513 -19.11 32.81 2.95
C ALA A 513 -18.68 32.09 1.67
N ALA A 514 -19.63 31.89 0.77
CA ALA A 514 -19.35 31.46 -0.59
C ALA A 514 -18.58 32.57 -1.30
N ALA A 515 -17.30 32.33 -1.61
CA ALA A 515 -16.57 33.18 -2.55
C ALA A 515 -17.04 32.80 -3.96
N ALA A 516 -17.71 33.76 -4.61
CA ALA A 516 -18.06 33.77 -6.03
C ALA A 516 -16.81 33.99 -6.90
#